data_AF-A0A0B7IHY0-F1
#
_entry.id   AF-A0A0B7IHY0-F1
#
_cell.length_a   1.000
_cell.length_b   1.000
_cell.length_c   1.000
_cell.angle_alpha   90.00
_cell.angle_beta   90.00
_cell.angle_gamma   90.00
#
_symmetry.space_group_name_H-M   'P 1'
#
loop_
_entity.id
_entity.type
_entity.pdbx_description
1 polymer ?
#
loop_
_entity_poly.entity_id
_entity_poly.type
_entity_poly.pdbx_seq_one_letter_code
_entity_poly.pdbx_strand_id
1 'polypeptide(L)'
;MVKNLGKHKATSILNVFSTVGEKTFLPESISWLVDIFKSDLDTIVALQYPSAERLIKRLYYNHISTIKNDKKLIDDYVWILNRMVDFSSSEAYLFRENVITYKRIKN
;
A
#
# COMPACT_ATOMS: atom_id res chain seq x y z
N MET A 1 -18.59 0.68 10.68
CA MET A 1 -18.64 -0.80 10.81
C MET A 1 -17.30 -1.45 10.42
N VAL A 2 -16.71 -1.17 9.25
CA VAL A 2 -15.43 -1.79 8.81
C VAL A 2 -14.21 -1.38 9.67
N LYS A 3 -14.20 -0.15 10.22
CA LYS A 3 -13.09 0.36 11.07
C LYS A 3 -12.80 -0.52 12.30
N ASN A 4 -13.80 -1.18 12.88
CA ASN A 4 -13.63 -1.97 14.12
C ASN A 4 -13.29 -3.44 13.87
N LEU A 5 -13.65 -4.00 12.70
CA LEU A 5 -13.39 -5.41 12.39
C LEU A 5 -11.98 -5.65 11.84
N GLY A 6 -11.41 -4.65 11.17
CA GLY A 6 -10.11 -4.76 10.51
C GLY A 6 -8.89 -4.40 11.38
N LYS A 7 -9.07 -3.56 12.40
CA LYS A 7 -7.95 -2.95 13.16
C LYS A 7 -6.98 -3.98 13.74
N HIS A 8 -7.47 -5.16 14.11
CA HIS A 8 -6.65 -6.21 14.75
C HIS A 8 -6.22 -7.34 13.79
N LYS A 9 -6.55 -7.26 12.50
CA LYS A 9 -6.22 -8.29 11.50
C LYS A 9 -5.78 -7.68 10.17
N ALA A 10 -4.79 -6.78 10.21
CA ALA A 10 -4.26 -6.11 9.03
C ALA A 10 -3.88 -7.09 7.91
N THR A 11 -3.24 -8.23 8.22
CA THR A 11 -2.90 -9.27 7.24
C THR A 11 -4.13 -9.84 6.52
N SER A 12 -5.27 -10.00 7.19
CA SER A 12 -6.52 -10.46 6.56
C SER A 12 -7.07 -9.41 5.59
N ILE A 13 -7.02 -8.11 5.95
CA ILE A 13 -7.42 -7.03 5.05
C ILE A 13 -6.53 -7.00 3.82
N LEU A 14 -5.21 -7.08 4.01
CA LEU A 14 -4.25 -7.11 2.90
C LEU A 14 -4.54 -8.29 1.97
N ASN A 15 -4.91 -9.45 2.50
CA ASN A 15 -5.31 -10.59 1.67
C ASN A 15 -6.56 -10.29 0.85
N VAL A 16 -7.61 -9.72 1.45
CA VAL A 16 -8.84 -9.37 0.71
C VAL A 16 -8.53 -8.35 -0.37
N PHE A 17 -7.86 -7.25 -0.04
CA PHE A 17 -7.57 -6.16 -0.99
C PHE A 17 -6.62 -6.57 -2.10
N SER A 18 -5.64 -7.44 -1.82
CA SER A 18 -4.70 -7.93 -2.84
C SER A 18 -5.24 -9.08 -3.70
N THR A 19 -6.48 -9.54 -3.45
CA THR A 19 -7.12 -10.64 -4.18
C THR A 19 -8.56 -10.27 -4.61
N VAL A 20 -9.57 -10.87 -3.99
CA VAL A 20 -10.98 -10.76 -4.39
C VAL A 20 -11.55 -9.35 -4.28
N GLY A 21 -10.96 -8.51 -3.43
CA GLY A 21 -11.39 -7.14 -3.18
C GLY A 21 -10.71 -6.09 -4.06
N GLU A 22 -9.74 -6.47 -4.89
CA GLU A 22 -8.90 -5.53 -5.64
C GLU A 22 -9.71 -4.50 -6.43
N LYS A 23 -10.58 -4.97 -7.33
CA LYS A 23 -11.36 -4.12 -8.24
C LYS A 23 -12.36 -3.20 -7.53
N THR A 24 -12.76 -3.54 -6.31
CA THR A 24 -13.79 -2.82 -5.56
C THR A 24 -13.20 -1.82 -4.59
N PHE A 25 -12.02 -2.11 -4.02
CA PHE A 25 -11.46 -1.31 -2.93
C PHE A 25 -10.20 -0.54 -3.32
N LEU A 26 -9.48 -0.94 -4.37
CA LEU A 26 -8.24 -0.27 -4.78
C LEU A 26 -8.47 0.72 -5.92
N PRO A 27 -7.74 1.85 -5.93
CA PRO A 27 -6.66 2.22 -5.00
C PRO A 27 -7.10 2.95 -3.73
N GLU A 28 -8.36 3.39 -3.59
CA GLU A 28 -8.77 4.36 -2.57
C GLU A 28 -8.59 3.86 -1.13
N SER A 29 -8.69 2.55 -0.90
CA SER A 29 -8.56 1.96 0.43
C SER A 29 -7.13 1.97 1.00
N ILE A 30 -6.10 2.30 0.20
CA ILE A 30 -4.72 2.42 0.72
C ILE A 30 -4.62 3.50 1.79
N SER A 31 -5.35 4.59 1.63
CA SER A 31 -5.38 5.67 2.62
C SER A 31 -5.91 5.18 3.96
N TRP A 32 -6.95 4.35 3.92
CA TRP A 32 -7.50 3.74 5.12
C TRP A 32 -6.55 2.72 5.77
N LEU A 33 -5.79 1.97 4.96
CA LEU A 33 -4.71 1.10 5.48
C LEU A 33 -3.62 1.91 6.17
N VAL A 34 -3.15 3.01 5.57
CA VAL A 34 -2.14 3.87 6.17
C VAL A 34 -2.63 4.47 7.48
N ASP A 35 -3.90 4.88 7.56
CA ASP A 35 -4.50 5.35 8.82
C ASP A 35 -4.49 4.26 9.90
N ILE A 36 -4.82 3.01 9.56
CA ILE A 36 -4.73 1.88 10.50
C ILE A 36 -3.30 1.72 11.01
N PHE A 37 -2.33 1.65 10.09
CA PHE A 37 -0.92 1.44 10.42
C PHE A 37 -0.32 2.56 11.27
N LYS A 38 -0.71 3.82 11.02
CA LYS A 38 -0.29 4.96 11.83
C LYS A 38 -0.98 5.00 13.20
N SER A 39 -2.20 4.48 13.31
CA SER A 39 -2.95 4.45 14.57
C SER A 39 -2.54 3.34 15.53
N ASP A 40 -1.90 2.29 15.02
CA ASP A 40 -1.50 1.11 15.77
C ASP A 40 -0.25 0.49 15.10
N LEU A 41 0.93 0.80 15.64
CA LEU A 41 2.21 0.40 15.03
C LEU A 41 2.39 -1.12 14.98
N ASP A 42 1.74 -1.89 15.86
CA ASP A 42 1.81 -3.35 15.84
C ASP A 42 1.22 -3.91 14.55
N THR A 43 0.27 -3.20 13.94
CA THR A 43 -0.34 -3.61 12.67
C THR A 43 0.61 -3.48 11.48
N ILE A 44 1.69 -2.70 11.59
CA ILE A 44 2.70 -2.53 10.54
C ILE A 44 3.41 -3.86 10.22
N VAL A 45 3.48 -4.80 11.17
CA VAL A 45 4.05 -6.14 10.95
C VAL A 45 3.37 -6.88 9.79
N ALA A 46 2.10 -6.54 9.48
CA ALA A 46 1.38 -7.10 8.36
C ALA A 46 2.05 -6.83 6.99
N LEU A 47 2.89 -5.78 6.91
CA LEU A 47 3.65 -5.43 5.71
C LEU A 47 4.83 -6.39 5.43
N GLN A 48 5.19 -7.27 6.36
CA GLN A 48 6.22 -8.29 6.16
C GLN A 48 5.67 -9.56 5.48
N TYR A 49 4.36 -9.70 5.36
CA TYR A 49 3.75 -10.90 4.79
C TYR A 49 3.61 -10.82 3.26
N PRO A 50 3.57 -11.96 2.55
CA PRO A 50 3.39 -12.01 1.10
C PRO A 50 2.14 -11.28 0.58
N SER A 51 1.11 -11.10 1.42
CA SER A 51 -0.08 -10.31 1.07
C SER A 51 0.24 -8.85 0.80
N ALA A 52 1.24 -8.28 1.48
CA ALA A 52 1.67 -6.90 1.27
C ALA A 52 2.42 -6.74 -0.06
N GLU A 53 3.32 -7.69 -0.40
CA GLU A 53 3.98 -7.69 -1.70
C GLU A 53 2.98 -7.82 -2.85
N ARG A 54 1.99 -8.69 -2.71
CA ARG A 54 0.91 -8.81 -3.68
C ARG A 54 0.15 -7.50 -3.81
N LEU A 55 -0.17 -6.84 -2.69
CA LEU A 55 -0.87 -5.55 -2.71
C LEU A 55 -0.07 -4.50 -3.48
N ILE A 56 1.21 -4.29 -3.17
CA ILE A 56 2.02 -3.26 -3.84
C ILE A 56 2.19 -3.54 -5.33
N LYS A 57 2.25 -4.82 -5.73
CA LYS A 57 2.24 -5.25 -7.14
C LYS A 57 0.94 -4.88 -7.82
N ARG A 58 -0.21 -5.20 -7.22
CA ARG A 58 -1.53 -4.83 -7.80
C ARG A 58 -1.69 -3.33 -7.94
N LEU A 59 -1.33 -2.56 -6.90
CA LEU A 59 -1.35 -1.11 -6.93
C LEU A 59 -0.48 -0.55 -8.08
N TYR A 60 0.74 -1.08 -8.23
CA TYR A 60 1.64 -0.64 -9.28
C TYR A 60 1.13 -1.01 -10.68
N TYR A 61 0.82 -2.28 -10.94
CA TYR A 61 0.49 -2.70 -12.29
C TYR A 61 -0.89 -2.22 -12.76
N ASN A 62 -1.86 -2.16 -11.85
CA ASN A 62 -3.26 -1.95 -12.23
C ASN A 62 -3.79 -0.55 -11.89
N HIS A 63 -3.17 0.17 -10.95
CA HIS A 63 -3.72 1.42 -10.43
C HIS A 63 -2.74 2.60 -10.41
N ILE A 64 -1.51 2.44 -10.93
CA ILE A 64 -0.47 3.47 -10.78
C ILE A 64 -0.81 4.80 -11.45
N SER A 65 -1.59 4.79 -12.53
CA SER A 65 -2.05 6.02 -13.18
C SER A 65 -2.93 6.84 -12.23
N THR A 66 -3.93 6.20 -11.61
CA THR A 66 -4.80 6.83 -10.62
C THR A 66 -4.01 7.30 -9.40
N ILE A 67 -3.14 6.45 -8.86
CA ILE A 67 -2.30 6.78 -7.69
C ILE A 67 -1.42 7.99 -7.99
N LYS A 68 -0.78 8.07 -9.17
CA LYS A 68 0.10 9.20 -9.52
C LYS A 68 -0.62 10.52 -9.74
N ASN A 69 -1.91 10.50 -10.05
CA ASN A 69 -2.70 11.71 -10.28
C ASN A 69 -3.36 12.25 -9.01
N ASP A 70 -3.32 11.50 -7.90
CA ASP A 70 -3.84 11.92 -6.60
C ASP A 70 -2.70 12.06 -5.58
N LYS A 71 -2.52 13.27 -5.05
CA LYS A 71 -1.43 13.58 -4.11
C LYS A 71 -1.49 12.72 -2.84
N LYS A 72 -2.69 12.46 -2.30
CA LYS A 72 -2.83 11.68 -1.08
C LYS A 72 -2.51 10.21 -1.36
N LEU A 73 -3.01 9.66 -2.46
CA LEU A 73 -2.75 8.27 -2.83
C LEU A 73 -1.27 8.01 -3.10
N ILE A 74 -0.57 8.89 -3.82
CA ILE A 74 0.87 8.71 -4.04
C ILE A 74 1.67 8.81 -2.74
N ASP A 75 1.34 9.77 -1.87
CA ASP A 75 2.04 9.96 -0.60
C ASP A 75 1.80 8.73 0.32
N ASP A 76 0.58 8.20 0.37
CA ASP A 76 0.23 6.99 1.13
C ASP A 76 0.87 5.71 0.54
N TYR A 77 0.93 5.58 -0.79
CA TYR A 77 1.58 4.45 -1.44
C TYR A 77 3.10 4.43 -1.19
N VAL A 78 3.77 5.59 -1.33
CA VAL A 78 5.20 5.73 -1.02
C VAL A 78 5.47 5.48 0.46
N TRP A 79 4.56 5.88 1.35
CA TRP A 79 4.68 5.56 2.78
C TRP A 79 4.71 4.05 3.02
N ILE A 80 3.80 3.28 2.41
CA ILE A 80 3.80 1.81 2.52
C ILE A 80 5.10 1.22 1.97
N LEU A 81 5.54 1.67 0.79
CA LEU A 81 6.79 1.19 0.18
C LEU A 81 8.01 1.44 1.07
N ASN A 82 8.10 2.62 1.69
CA ASN A 82 9.18 2.94 2.63
C ASN A 82 9.18 1.99 3.82
N ARG A 83 8.03 1.73 4.44
CA ARG A 83 7.93 0.77 5.55
C ARG A 83 8.34 -0.65 5.15
N MET A 84 7.98 -1.09 3.94
CA MET A 84 8.41 -2.38 3.44
C MET A 84 9.92 -2.43 3.13
N VAL A 85 10.51 -1.32 2.67
CA VAL A 85 11.97 -1.21 2.51
C VAL A 85 12.69 -1.24 3.85
N ASP A 86 12.13 -0.62 4.89
CA ASP A 86 12.66 -0.72 6.26
C ASP A 86 12.64 -2.19 6.76
N PHE A 87 11.71 -3.01 6.25
CA PHE A 87 11.67 -4.46 6.43
C PHE A 87 12.48 -5.26 5.38
N SER A 88 13.40 -4.61 4.67
CA SER A 88 14.30 -5.22 3.68
C SER A 88 13.61 -5.83 2.45
N SER A 89 12.39 -5.40 2.11
CA SER A 89 11.72 -5.83 0.87
C SER A 89 12.38 -5.17 -0.35
N SER A 90 13.11 -5.97 -1.14
CA SER A 90 13.73 -5.54 -2.40
C SER A 90 12.70 -5.19 -3.46
N GLU A 91 11.55 -5.87 -3.46
CA GLU A 91 10.43 -5.58 -4.36
C GLU A 91 9.85 -4.18 -4.09
N ALA A 92 9.64 -3.84 -2.82
CA ALA A 92 9.18 -2.50 -2.44
C ALA A 92 10.18 -1.41 -2.83
N TYR A 93 11.48 -1.69 -2.69
CA TYR A 93 12.54 -0.79 -3.15
C TYR A 93 12.42 -0.51 -4.65
N LEU A 94 12.29 -1.56 -5.47
CA LEU A 94 12.17 -1.43 -6.92
C LEU A 94 10.95 -0.57 -7.32
N PHE A 95 9.77 -0.83 -6.75
CA PHE A 95 8.59 -0.03 -7.05
C PHE A 95 8.74 1.41 -6.59
N ARG A 96 9.36 1.66 -5.43
CA ARG A 96 9.58 3.01 -4.92
C ARG A 96 10.44 3.83 -5.88
N GLU A 97 11.56 3.27 -6.34
CA GLU A 97 12.45 3.96 -7.27
C GLU A 97 11.73 4.30 -8.59
N ASN A 98 10.89 3.40 -9.10
CA ASN A 98 10.07 3.65 -10.30
C ASN A 98 9.02 4.76 -10.09
N VAL A 99 8.44 4.86 -8.88
CA VAL A 99 7.47 5.90 -8.53
C VAL A 99 8.17 7.26 -8.38
N ILE A 100 9.29 7.31 -7.65
CA ILE A 100 10.04 8.55 -7.38
C ILE A 100 10.69 9.11 -8.65
N THR A 101 11.33 8.26 -9.45
CA THR A 101 12.00 8.68 -10.69
C THR A 101 11.02 9.39 -11.63
N TYR A 102 9.77 8.92 -11.69
CA TYR A 102 8.73 9.55 -12.50
C TYR A 102 8.35 10.96 -12.02
N LYS A 103 8.32 11.21 -10.70
CA LYS A 103 8.02 12.53 -10.13
C LYS A 103 9.05 13.58 -10.56
N ARG A 104 10.30 13.17 -10.80
CA ARG A 104 11.36 14.06 -11.26
C ARG A 104 11.25 14.46 -12.73
N ILE A 105 10.53 13.68 -13.55
CA ILE A 105 10.41 13.92 -15.01
C ILE A 105 9.25 14.87 -15.35
N LYS A 106 8.23 14.98 -14.48
CA LYS A 106 7.07 15.85 -14.69
C LYS A 106 7.21 17.28 -14.12
N ASN A 107 8.36 17.59 -13.51
CA ASN A 107 8.68 18.94 -13.02
C ASN A 107 9.53 19.69 -14.03
#